data_AF-A0A097EDS7-F1
#
_entry.id   AF-A0A097EDS7-F1
#
_cell.length_a   1.000
_cell.length_b   1.000
_cell.length_c   1.000
_cell.angle_alpha   90.00
_cell.angle_beta   90.00
_cell.angle_gamma   90.00
#
_symmetry.space_group_name_H-M   'P 1'
#
loop_
_entity.id
_entity.type
_entity.pdbx_description
1 polymer ?
#
loop_
_entity_poly.entity_id
_entity_poly.type
_entity_poly.pdbx_seq_one_letter_code
_entity_poly.pdbx_strand_id
1 'polypeptide(L)'
;MIRRSDGQTRLHRALAASAACHGLTVHPVTVHERPWSSATFTGWRLTLDVAVAGGDPGDWLAALPEEDLPVPGRLVADLVVTHAAGARATLAVLLLESGDGFG
;
A
#
# COMPACT_ATOMS: atom_id res chain seq x y z
N MET A 1 20.61 5.37 -8.71
CA MET A 1 20.62 4.45 -7.55
C MET A 1 19.32 4.67 -6.77
N ILE A 2 18.26 3.94 -7.11
CA ILE A 2 16.93 4.12 -6.51
C ILE A 2 16.99 3.57 -5.08
N ARG A 3 16.83 4.43 -4.06
CA ARG A 3 16.75 3.99 -2.67
C ARG A 3 15.46 3.19 -2.50
N ARG A 4 15.58 1.87 -2.40
CA ARG A 4 14.47 0.94 -2.09
C ARG A 4 13.60 1.40 -0.92
N SER A 5 14.18 2.16 0.00
CA SER A 5 13.55 2.69 1.22
C SER A 5 12.48 3.78 1.03
N ASP A 6 12.43 4.47 -0.11
CA ASP A 6 11.54 5.64 -0.27
C ASP A 6 10.10 5.24 -0.62
N GLY A 7 9.93 4.23 -1.49
CA GLY A 7 8.60 3.79 -1.96
C GLY A 7 7.73 3.20 -0.85
N GLN A 8 8.32 2.34 -0.01
CA GLN A 8 7.64 1.81 1.16
C GLN A 8 7.20 2.93 2.12
N THR A 9 8.09 3.87 2.42
CA THR A 9 7.80 4.98 3.33
C THR A 9 6.67 5.87 2.81
N ARG A 10 6.63 6.11 1.49
CA ARG A 10 5.56 6.87 0.82
C ARG A 10 4.22 6.14 0.87
N LEU A 11 4.21 4.83 0.59
CA LEU A 11 3.01 4.00 0.68
C LEU A 11 2.43 4.02 2.10
N HIS A 12 3.27 3.85 3.12
CA HIS A 12 2.83 3.96 4.52
C HIS A 12 2.21 5.32 4.84
N ARG A 13 2.80 6.41 4.34
CA ARG A 13 2.26 7.75 4.55
C ARG A 13 0.91 7.92 3.86
N ALA A 14 0.76 7.43 2.63
CA ALA A 14 -0.51 7.48 1.91
C ALA A 14 -1.61 6.69 2.65
N LEU A 15 -1.29 5.47 3.10
CA LEU A 15 -2.18 4.65 3.93
C LEU A 15 -2.58 5.36 5.24
N ALA A 16 -1.62 5.99 5.91
CA ALA A 16 -1.90 6.72 7.15
C ALA A 16 -2.75 7.96 6.93
N ALA A 17 -2.58 8.66 5.80
CA ALA A 17 -3.41 9.79 5.43
C ALA A 17 -4.85 9.35 5.12
N SER A 18 -5.03 8.28 4.33
CA SER A 18 -6.36 7.71 4.04
C SER A 18 -7.04 7.25 5.34
N ALA A 19 -6.36 6.49 6.20
CA ALA A 19 -6.91 6.09 7.50
C ALA A 19 -7.37 7.31 8.34
N ALA A 20 -6.55 8.36 8.39
CA ALA A 20 -6.86 9.58 9.14
C ALA A 20 -8.10 10.32 8.57
N CYS A 21 -8.33 10.30 7.26
CA CYS A 21 -9.54 10.83 6.65
C CYS A 21 -10.81 10.10 7.13
N HIS A 22 -10.68 8.83 7.49
CA HIS A 22 -11.75 8.01 8.09
C HIS A 22 -11.79 8.08 9.63
N GLY A 23 -10.95 8.92 10.26
CA GLY A 23 -10.85 9.03 11.72
C GLY A 23 -10.13 7.85 12.38
N LEU A 24 -9.44 7.03 11.58
CA LEU A 24 -8.68 5.86 12.03
C LEU A 24 -7.18 6.16 12.08
N THR A 25 -6.46 5.41 12.89
CA THR A 25 -5.00 5.46 12.98
C THR A 25 -4.43 4.13 12.55
N VAL A 26 -3.62 4.11 11.50
CA VAL A 26 -2.93 2.90 11.03
C VAL A 26 -1.48 2.89 11.50
N HIS A 27 -1.06 1.75 12.02
CA HIS A 27 0.31 1.48 12.45
C HIS A 27 0.86 0.30 11.65
N PRO A 28 1.95 0.47 10.92
CA PRO A 28 2.59 -0.65 10.24
C PRO A 28 3.23 -1.60 11.26
N VAL A 29 2.89 -2.88 11.16
CA VAL A 29 3.42 -3.94 12.03
C VAL A 29 4.59 -4.63 11.33
N THR A 30 4.40 -5.04 10.07
CA THR A 30 5.42 -5.75 9.30
C THR A 30 5.25 -5.44 7.83
N VAL A 31 6.37 -5.35 7.11
CA VAL A 31 6.37 -5.19 5.66
C VAL A 31 7.34 -6.17 5.03
N HIS A 32 6.85 -6.84 4.02
CA HIS A 32 7.63 -7.72 3.16
C HIS A 32 7.54 -7.22 1.73
N GLU A 33 8.64 -6.72 1.18
CA GLU A 33 8.71 -6.47 -0.25
C GLU A 33 9.42 -7.61 -0.97
N ARG A 34 8.93 -7.97 -2.14
CA ARG A 34 9.57 -8.92 -3.04
C ARG A 34 9.61 -8.34 -4.45
N PRO A 35 10.73 -8.48 -5.17
CA PRO A 35 10.77 -8.10 -6.58
C PRO A 35 9.75 -8.94 -7.35
N TRP A 36 9.02 -8.28 -8.24
CA TRP A 36 8.03 -8.93 -9.11
C TRP A 36 8.24 -8.45 -10.54
N SER A 37 8.11 -9.36 -11.49
CA SER A 37 8.22 -9.05 -12.90
C SER A 37 7.20 -9.90 -13.67
N SER A 38 6.59 -9.29 -14.66
CA SER A 38 5.71 -9.92 -15.65
C SER A 38 6.32 -9.73 -17.04
N ALA A 39 5.64 -10.23 -18.08
CA ALA A 39 6.12 -10.15 -19.46
C ALA A 39 6.35 -8.71 -19.95
N THR A 40 5.60 -7.73 -19.41
CA THR A 40 5.62 -6.33 -19.87
C THR A 40 5.90 -5.32 -18.77
N PHE A 41 5.92 -5.73 -17.49
CA PHE A 41 6.05 -4.81 -16.37
C PHE A 41 7.00 -5.36 -15.31
N THR A 42 7.85 -4.50 -14.78
CA THR A 42 8.65 -4.78 -13.57
C THR A 42 8.09 -3.97 -12.41
N GLY A 43 8.20 -4.54 -11.21
CA GLY A 43 7.61 -3.97 -10.03
C GLY A 43 8.02 -4.69 -8.76
N TRP A 44 7.25 -4.44 -7.72
CA TRP A 44 7.48 -4.88 -6.37
C TRP A 44 6.14 -5.28 -5.80
N ARG A 45 6.08 -6.50 -5.26
CA ARG A 45 4.92 -6.96 -4.52
C ARG A 45 5.21 -6.78 -3.04
N LEU A 46 4.42 -5.94 -2.39
CA LEU A 46 4.53 -5.63 -0.98
C LEU A 46 3.39 -6.34 -0.25
N THR A 47 3.71 -6.97 0.86
CA THR A 47 2.74 -7.47 1.83
C THR A 47 2.94 -6.67 3.11
N LEU A 48 1.91 -5.96 3.53
CA LEU A 48 1.94 -5.10 4.70
C LEU A 48 0.93 -5.62 5.72
N ASP A 49 1.41 -5.95 6.91
CA ASP A 49 0.57 -6.14 8.08
C ASP A 49 0.45 -4.79 8.80
N VAL A 50 -0.80 -4.37 9.01
CA VAL A 50 -1.14 -3.12 9.66
C VAL A 50 -2.06 -3.37 10.84
N ALA A 51 -1.87 -2.58 11.90
CA ALA A 51 -2.79 -2.48 13.02
C ALA A 51 -3.55 -1.17 12.91
N VAL A 52 -4.87 -1.21 13.05
CA VAL A 52 -5.76 -0.06 12.96
C VAL A 52 -6.34 0.22 14.34
N ALA A 53 -6.33 1.48 14.74
CA ALA A 53 -6.91 1.97 15.98
C ALA A 53 -7.91 3.09 15.69
N GLY A 54 -8.80 3.36 16.65
CA GLY A 54 -9.76 4.46 16.55
C GLY A 54 -11.17 4.06 16.12
N GLY A 55 -11.42 2.80 15.78
CA GLY A 55 -12.77 2.33 15.42
C GLY A 55 -12.75 0.99 14.69
N ASP A 56 -13.90 0.65 14.09
CA ASP A 56 -14.01 -0.47 13.16
C ASP A 56 -13.41 -0.08 11.80
N PRO A 57 -12.39 -0.80 11.31
CA PRO A 57 -11.75 -0.46 10.04
C PRO A 57 -12.46 -1.05 8.82
N GLY A 58 -13.60 -1.72 8.97
CA GLY A 58 -14.26 -2.48 7.90
C GLY A 58 -14.57 -1.64 6.67
N ASP A 59 -15.25 -0.50 6.84
CA ASP A 59 -15.56 0.42 5.74
C ASP A 59 -14.31 0.99 5.07
N TRP A 60 -13.31 1.38 5.86
CA TRP A 60 -12.06 1.91 5.33
C TRP A 60 -11.28 0.85 4.54
N LEU A 61 -11.16 -0.37 5.06
CA LEU A 61 -10.51 -1.50 4.39
C LEU A 61 -11.25 -1.89 3.11
N ALA A 62 -12.58 -1.79 3.09
CA ALA A 62 -13.38 -2.05 1.90
C ALA A 62 -13.20 -0.97 0.81
N ALA A 63 -13.02 0.29 1.20
CA ALA A 63 -12.77 1.40 0.28
C ALA A 63 -11.34 1.44 -0.26
N LEU A 64 -10.36 1.01 0.54
CA LEU A 64 -8.93 1.02 0.23
C LEU A 64 -8.51 0.47 -1.16
N PRO A 65 -9.03 -0.68 -1.63
CA PRO A 65 -8.70 -1.18 -2.98
C PRO A 65 -9.28 -0.33 -4.12
N GLU A 66 -10.32 0.46 -3.85
CA GLU A 66 -10.91 1.40 -4.82
C GLU A 66 -10.29 2.80 -4.73
N GLU A 67 -9.61 3.12 -3.61
CA GLU A 67 -8.91 4.38 -3.44
C GLU A 67 -7.65 4.47 -4.31
N ASP A 68 -7.50 5.60 -5.01
CA ASP A 68 -6.25 5.93 -5.66
C ASP A 68 -5.24 6.41 -4.60
N LEU A 69 -4.24 5.57 -4.30
CA LEU A 69 -3.16 5.92 -3.38
C LEU A 69 -1.97 6.51 -4.16
N PRO A 70 -1.75 7.84 -4.12
CA PRO A 70 -0.64 8.44 -4.83
C PRO A 70 0.69 8.09 -4.14
N VAL A 71 1.49 7.21 -4.78
CA VAL A 71 2.85 6.87 -4.34
C VAL A 71 3.85 7.52 -5.29
N PRO A 72 4.36 8.74 -4.99
CA PRO A 72 5.16 9.46 -5.97
C PRO A 72 6.40 8.67 -6.41
N GLY A 73 6.60 8.55 -7.73
CA GLY A 73 7.70 7.80 -8.35
C GLY A 73 7.45 6.30 -8.57
N ARG A 74 6.29 5.78 -8.17
CA ARG A 74 5.82 4.42 -8.49
C ARG A 74 4.31 4.44 -8.77
N LEU A 75 3.80 3.41 -9.42
CA LEU A 75 2.36 3.28 -9.66
C LEU A 75 1.80 2.12 -8.85
N VAL A 76 0.77 2.37 -8.04
CA VAL A 76 0.01 1.30 -7.38
C VAL A 76 -0.89 0.68 -8.45
N ALA A 77 -0.52 -0.51 -8.94
CA ALA A 77 -1.30 -1.19 -9.97
C ALA A 77 -2.41 -2.04 -9.40
N ASP A 78 -2.19 -2.57 -8.19
CA ASP A 78 -3.17 -3.39 -7.50
C ASP A 78 -2.98 -3.20 -5.99
N LEU A 79 -4.08 -3.07 -5.27
CA LEU A 79 -4.10 -3.12 -3.83
C LEU A 79 -5.27 -3.98 -3.42
N VAL A 80 -5.01 -4.96 -2.57
CA VAL A 80 -6.06 -5.86 -2.06
C VAL A 80 -5.85 -6.12 -0.58
N VAL A 81 -6.94 -6.12 0.17
CA VAL A 81 -6.97 -6.59 1.55
C VAL A 81 -7.07 -8.10 1.54
N THR A 82 -5.98 -8.81 1.87
CA THR A 82 -5.95 -10.28 1.85
C THR A 82 -6.48 -10.89 3.14
N HIS A 83 -6.40 -10.14 4.24
CA HIS A 83 -6.90 -10.58 5.54
C HIS A 83 -7.30 -9.36 6.37
N ALA A 84 -8.41 -9.45 7.09
CA ALA A 84 -8.85 -8.44 8.05
C ALA A 84 -9.46 -9.15 9.26
N ALA A 85 -8.96 -8.84 10.45
CA ALA A 85 -9.39 -9.43 11.71
C ALA A 85 -9.38 -8.36 12.81
N GLY A 86 -10.56 -7.79 13.07
CA GLY A 86 -10.74 -6.71 14.04
C GLY A 86 -9.83 -5.52 13.70
N ALA A 87 -8.93 -5.19 14.64
CA ALA A 87 -7.98 -4.10 14.53
C ALA A 87 -6.70 -4.44 13.72
N ARG A 88 -6.63 -5.56 12.99
CA ARG A 88 -5.48 -5.89 12.14
C ARG A 88 -5.92 -6.23 10.74
N ALA A 89 -5.11 -5.83 9.76
CA ALA A 89 -5.30 -6.21 8.37
C ALA A 89 -3.96 -6.49 7.68
N THR A 90 -4.01 -7.40 6.71
CA THR A 90 -2.90 -7.70 5.81
C THR A 90 -3.29 -7.21 4.41
N LEU A 91 -2.44 -6.35 3.86
CA LEU A 91 -2.60 -5.71 2.56
C LEU A 91 -1.56 -6.29 1.60
N ALA A 92 -1.98 -6.70 0.42
CA ALA A 92 -1.07 -6.99 -0.68
C ALA A 92 -1.15 -5.85 -1.69
N VAL A 93 0.00 -5.25 -1.99
CA VAL A 93 0.13 -4.10 -2.88
C VAL A 93 1.11 -4.43 -3.99
N LEU A 94 0.72 -4.19 -5.23
CA LEU A 94 1.57 -4.28 -6.40
C LEU A 94 2.00 -2.87 -6.81
N LEU A 95 3.27 -2.56 -6.59
CA LEU A 95 3.88 -1.34 -7.08
C LEU A 95 4.59 -1.64 -8.39
N LEU A 96 4.18 -0.99 -9.47
CA LEU A 96 4.94 -1.01 -10.71
C LEU A 96 6.02 0.06 -10.65
N GLU A 97 7.17 -0.25 -11.25
CA GLU A 97 8.11 0.79 -11.59
C GLU A 97 7.43 1.64 -12.66
N SER A 98 7.19 2.91 -12.35
CA SER A 98 6.84 3.88 -13.37
C SER A 98 8.03 3.90 -14.32
N GLY A 99 7.90 3.22 -15.47
CA GLY A 99 8.86 3.36 -16.54
C GLY A 99 8.96 4.85 -16.83
N ASP A 100 10.18 5.38 -16.78
CA ASP A 100 10.44 6.67 -17.40
C ASP A 100 10.06 6.50 -18.87
N GLY A 101 8.90 7.01 -19.25
CA GLY A 101 8.28 6.75 -20.53
C GLY A 101 7.26 7.82 -20.84
N PHE A 102 7.61 8.64 -21.84
CA PHE A 102 6.84 9.72 -22.47
C PHE A 102 6.88 11.09 -21.77
N GLY A 103 8.08 11.67 -21.76
CA GLY A 103 8.25 13.11 -21.97
C GLY A 103 8.59 13.39 -23.42
#